data_AF-A0A1Q3ZKA3-F1
#
_entry.id   AF-A0A1Q3ZKA3-F1
#
_cell.length_a   1.000
_cell.length_b   1.000
_cell.length_c   1.000
_cell.angle_alpha   90.00
_cell.angle_beta   90.00
_cell.angle_gamma   90.00
#
_symmetry.space_group_name_H-M   'P 1'
#
loop_
_entity.id
_entity.type
_entity.pdbx_description
1 polymer ?
#
loop_
_entity_poly.entity_id
_entity_poly.type
_entity_poly.pdbx_seq_one_letter_code
_entity_poly.pdbx_strand_id
1 'polypeptide(L)'
;MTIGTNYSFSGKFEFPRLLIGTLIGIAVAIGLGALYGFLSDLNPIIYLNILIIAVIAACIAGSIKIVSEFGKNRNVTVNIIIGLLFGIVAWYSGWCFYLAKYFGINFFSALFQPVSSIDFIILFSKFQSISIGRFGRSSGSLQLSGIVLQLFYLVEFAIFLIPVFIVKKPSYYNEELNRFYKEDQRFAIVTDEFLNKFNEALPGQYKFLNELTFYKKIKDLPAMGGAPAIELEFNHLDGVNDHGILTLKKGTVKIDKKNVDLQKTKVLVKDVYIDQETLAALLNS
;
A
#
# COMPACT_ATOMS: atom_id res chain seq x y z
N MET A 1 -2.59 -19.09 21.72
CA MET A 1 -2.29 -19.32 20.28
C MET A 1 -1.83 -20.77 20.11
N THR A 2 -2.01 -21.40 18.95
CA THR A 2 -1.67 -22.83 18.76
C THR A 2 -0.64 -22.97 17.64
N ILE A 3 0.49 -23.62 17.91
CA ILE A 3 1.54 -23.86 16.90
C ILE A 3 0.94 -24.66 15.73
N GLY A 4 1.32 -24.30 14.51
CA GLY A 4 0.86 -24.99 13.30
C GLY A 4 -0.50 -24.56 12.79
N THR A 5 -1.23 -23.69 13.50
CA THR A 5 -2.49 -23.11 13.00
C THR A 5 -2.25 -21.80 12.28
N ASN A 6 -3.14 -21.48 11.34
CA ASN A 6 -3.09 -20.22 10.62
C ASN A 6 -3.57 -19.07 11.52
N TYR A 7 -2.85 -17.95 11.47
CA TYR A 7 -3.26 -16.69 12.04
C TYR A 7 -4.57 -16.24 11.39
N SER A 8 -5.49 -15.75 12.21
CA SER A 8 -6.73 -15.12 11.76
C SER A 8 -6.87 -13.75 12.40
N PHE A 9 -7.23 -12.76 11.58
CA PHE A 9 -7.48 -11.41 12.09
C PHE A 9 -8.74 -11.42 12.95
N SER A 10 -8.65 -10.87 14.16
CA SER A 10 -9.78 -10.78 15.09
C SER A 10 -10.92 -9.88 14.58
N GLY A 11 -10.66 -9.04 13.58
CA GLY A 11 -11.61 -8.05 13.08
C GLY A 11 -11.94 -6.94 14.09
N LYS A 12 -11.25 -6.90 15.24
CA LYS A 12 -11.44 -5.90 16.29
C LYS A 12 -10.80 -4.57 15.92
N PHE A 13 -11.31 -3.50 16.53
CA PHE A 13 -10.76 -2.15 16.45
C PHE A 13 -11.15 -1.35 17.69
N GLU A 14 -10.35 -0.34 18.04
CA GLU A 14 -10.66 0.57 19.14
C GLU A 14 -11.38 1.80 18.59
N PHE A 15 -12.72 1.78 18.63
CA PHE A 15 -13.57 2.81 18.00
C PHE A 15 -13.19 4.26 18.34
N PRO A 16 -12.94 4.66 19.60
CA PRO A 16 -12.58 6.04 19.91
C PRO A 16 -11.26 6.48 19.25
N ARG A 17 -10.24 5.62 19.25
CA ARG A 17 -8.95 5.92 18.62
C ARG A 17 -9.08 5.96 17.11
N LEU A 18 -9.84 5.02 16.54
CA LEU A 18 -10.12 4.99 15.12
C LEU A 18 -10.84 6.26 14.66
N LEU A 19 -11.85 6.71 15.41
CA LEU A 19 -12.60 7.93 15.10
C LEU A 19 -11.69 9.17 15.13
N ILE A 20 -10.89 9.34 16.19
CA ILE A 20 -9.94 10.45 16.31
C ILE A 20 -8.92 10.41 15.16
N GLY A 21 -8.33 9.24 14.89
CA GLY A 21 -7.39 9.05 13.79
C GLY A 21 -8.02 9.37 12.43
N THR A 22 -9.28 8.98 12.22
CA THR A 22 -10.02 9.26 10.98
C THR A 22 -10.25 10.75 10.79
N LEU A 23 -10.64 11.49 11.85
CA LEU A 23 -10.82 12.94 11.79
C LEU A 23 -9.51 13.66 11.45
N ILE A 24 -8.40 13.26 12.07
CA ILE A 24 -7.07 13.80 11.75
C ILE A 24 -6.70 13.46 10.30
N GLY A 25 -6.93 12.22 9.87
CA GLY A 25 -6.65 11.79 8.51
C GLY A 25 -7.51 12.50 7.45
N ILE A 26 -8.75 12.86 7.75
CA ILE A 26 -9.59 13.72 6.90
C ILE A 26 -8.93 15.10 6.72
N ALA A 27 -8.46 15.71 7.80
CA ALA A 27 -7.78 17.01 7.71
C ALA A 27 -6.50 16.92 6.87
N VAL A 28 -5.72 15.84 7.03
CA VAL A 28 -4.54 15.56 6.18
C VAL A 28 -4.95 15.36 4.72
N ALA A 29 -5.99 14.59 4.44
CA ALA A 29 -6.50 14.36 3.09
C ALA A 29 -6.96 15.65 2.42
N ILE A 30 -7.65 16.54 3.15
CA ILE A 30 -8.01 17.88 2.67
C ILE A 30 -6.75 18.66 2.27
N GLY A 31 -5.73 18.70 3.14
CA GLY A 31 -4.47 19.40 2.86
C GLY A 31 -3.73 18.83 1.65
N LEU A 32 -3.64 17.50 1.53
CA LEU A 32 -3.02 16.82 0.39
C LEU A 32 -3.77 17.08 -0.93
N GLY A 33 -5.10 17.09 -0.88
CA GLY A 33 -5.95 17.43 -2.03
C GLY A 33 -5.77 18.86 -2.50
N ALA A 34 -5.78 19.82 -1.58
CA ALA A 34 -5.54 21.22 -1.89
C ALA A 34 -4.13 21.45 -2.45
N LEU A 35 -3.12 20.77 -1.88
CA LEU A 35 -1.75 20.79 -2.37
C LEU A 35 -1.66 20.22 -3.80
N TYR A 36 -2.35 19.13 -4.09
CA TYR A 36 -2.44 18.58 -5.45
C TYR A 36 -3.04 19.60 -6.44
N GLY A 37 -4.16 20.25 -6.08
CA GLY A 37 -4.78 21.28 -6.90
C GLY A 37 -3.84 22.46 -7.18
N PHE A 38 -3.14 22.93 -6.14
CA PHE A 38 -2.14 23.99 -6.26
C PHE A 38 -0.96 23.60 -7.17
N LEU A 39 -0.37 22.42 -6.97
CA LEU A 39 0.77 21.97 -7.78
C LEU A 39 0.37 21.72 -9.24
N SER A 40 -0.82 21.19 -9.47
CA SER A 40 -1.35 20.93 -10.82
C SER A 40 -1.67 22.22 -11.56
N ASP A 41 -2.07 23.27 -10.84
CA ASP A 41 -2.29 24.62 -11.38
C ASP A 41 -0.98 25.32 -11.79
N LEU A 42 0.10 25.12 -11.03
CA LEU A 42 1.43 25.66 -11.38
C LEU A 42 2.07 24.96 -12.59
N ASN A 43 1.60 23.76 -12.92
CA ASN A 43 2.31 22.84 -13.78
C ASN A 43 1.56 22.50 -15.07
N PRO A 44 1.96 23.07 -16.21
CA PRO A 44 1.31 22.79 -17.49
C PRO A 44 1.66 21.38 -18.04
N ILE A 45 2.58 20.65 -17.41
CA ILE A 45 3.05 19.35 -17.90
C ILE A 45 2.23 18.23 -17.28
N ILE A 46 1.32 17.65 -18.08
CA ILE A 46 0.43 16.54 -17.67
C ILE A 46 1.19 15.36 -17.05
N TYR A 47 2.34 14.97 -17.62
CA TYR A 47 3.14 13.85 -17.08
C TYR A 47 3.65 14.11 -15.66
N LEU A 48 3.92 15.36 -15.31
CA LEU A 48 4.37 15.70 -13.98
C LEU A 48 3.19 15.71 -12.99
N ASN A 49 1.97 16.02 -13.43
CA ASN A 49 0.76 15.85 -12.62
C ASN A 49 0.49 14.37 -12.28
N ILE A 50 0.79 13.44 -13.21
CA ILE A 50 0.73 11.99 -12.94
C ILE A 50 1.73 11.57 -11.84
N LEU A 51 2.92 12.17 -11.82
CA LEU A 51 3.89 11.90 -10.75
C LEU A 51 3.43 12.51 -9.42
N ILE A 52 2.89 13.72 -9.42
CA ILE A 52 2.37 14.39 -8.22
C ILE A 52 1.22 13.57 -7.62
N ILE A 53 0.25 13.13 -8.42
CA ILE A 53 -0.85 12.32 -7.91
C ILE A 53 -0.37 10.97 -7.36
N ALA A 54 0.65 10.35 -7.96
CA ALA A 54 1.24 9.12 -7.43
C ALA A 54 1.88 9.33 -6.04
N VAL A 55 2.57 10.46 -5.84
CA VAL A 55 3.13 10.84 -4.53
C VAL A 55 2.00 11.09 -3.51
N ILE A 56 0.96 11.84 -3.90
CA ILE A 56 -0.20 12.10 -3.03
C ILE A 56 -0.93 10.80 -2.66
N ALA A 57 -1.12 9.88 -3.61
CA ALA A 57 -1.69 8.57 -3.36
C ALA A 57 -0.84 7.76 -2.36
N ALA A 58 0.49 7.80 -2.48
CA ALA A 58 1.38 7.17 -1.50
C ALA A 58 1.25 7.80 -0.10
N CYS A 59 1.12 9.13 -0.01
CA CYS A 59 0.86 9.82 1.25
C CYS A 59 -0.49 9.39 1.86
N ILE A 60 -1.56 9.29 1.06
CA ILE A 60 -2.86 8.81 1.51
C ILE A 60 -2.77 7.36 2.04
N ALA A 61 -2.05 6.47 1.33
CA ALA A 61 -1.82 5.10 1.79
C ALA A 61 -1.11 5.07 3.15
N GLY A 62 -0.09 5.93 3.33
CA GLY A 62 0.59 6.12 4.61
C GLY A 62 -0.36 6.61 5.71
N SER A 63 -1.22 7.57 5.43
CA SER A 63 -2.23 8.05 6.39
C SER A 63 -3.22 6.96 6.79
N ILE A 64 -3.72 6.15 5.86
CA ILE A 64 -4.60 5.01 6.16
C ILE A 64 -3.88 4.02 7.08
N LYS A 65 -2.60 3.71 6.79
CA LYS A 65 -1.79 2.82 7.64
C LYS A 65 -1.65 3.37 9.05
N ILE A 66 -1.28 4.65 9.22
CA ILE A 66 -1.14 5.29 10.52
C ILE A 66 -2.47 5.26 11.30
N VAL A 67 -3.58 5.58 10.65
CA VAL A 67 -4.91 5.56 11.30
C VAL A 67 -5.34 4.15 11.68
N SER A 68 -5.11 3.17 10.81
CA SER A 68 -5.36 1.75 11.10
C SER A 68 -4.49 1.26 12.26
N GLU A 69 -3.24 1.70 12.35
CA GLU A 69 -2.33 1.28 13.41
C GLU A 69 -2.69 1.93 14.75
N PHE A 70 -2.94 3.24 14.75
CA PHE A 70 -3.37 4.01 15.91
C PHE A 70 -4.71 3.52 16.48
N GLY A 71 -5.68 3.25 15.60
CA GLY A 71 -6.99 2.68 15.96
C GLY A 71 -6.95 1.17 16.25
N LYS A 72 -5.77 0.53 16.16
CA LYS A 72 -5.58 -0.92 16.24
C LYS A 72 -6.61 -1.69 15.41
N ASN A 73 -6.93 -1.17 14.24
CA ASN A 73 -7.95 -1.74 13.38
C ASN A 73 -7.41 -2.98 12.65
N ARG A 74 -8.09 -4.11 12.82
CA ARG A 74 -7.83 -5.38 12.10
C ARG A 74 -8.94 -5.74 11.12
N ASN A 75 -9.93 -4.86 10.99
CA ASN A 75 -11.03 -5.06 10.08
C ASN A 75 -10.69 -4.48 8.70
N VAL A 76 -10.47 -5.37 7.74
CA VAL A 76 -10.15 -5.02 6.34
C VAL A 76 -11.24 -4.14 5.73
N THR A 77 -12.52 -4.45 5.99
CA THR A 77 -13.65 -3.67 5.48
C THR A 77 -13.63 -2.25 6.00
N VAL A 78 -13.35 -2.06 7.29
CA VAL A 78 -13.24 -0.72 7.90
C VAL A 78 -12.06 0.04 7.31
N ASN A 79 -10.91 -0.60 7.10
CA ASN A 79 -9.77 0.04 6.42
C ASN A 79 -10.08 0.44 4.98
N ILE A 80 -10.85 -0.38 4.25
CA ILE A 80 -11.33 -0.05 2.90
C ILE A 80 -12.22 1.19 2.93
N ILE A 81 -13.16 1.27 3.87
CA ILE A 81 -14.06 2.42 4.02
C ILE A 81 -13.27 3.70 4.35
N ILE A 82 -12.33 3.64 5.28
CA ILE A 82 -11.46 4.78 5.63
C ILE A 82 -10.63 5.22 4.43
N GLY A 83 -10.08 4.27 3.67
CA GLY A 83 -9.31 4.58 2.47
C GLY A 83 -10.16 5.24 1.37
N LEU A 84 -11.38 4.74 1.13
CA LEU A 84 -12.31 5.35 0.18
C LEU A 84 -12.65 6.77 0.61
N LEU A 85 -12.93 6.97 1.90
CA LEU A 85 -13.20 8.28 2.47
C LEU A 85 -12.04 9.26 2.24
N PHE A 86 -10.80 8.86 2.54
CA PHE A 86 -9.63 9.72 2.36
C PHE A 86 -9.37 10.04 0.89
N GLY A 87 -9.50 9.05 0.00
CA GLY A 87 -9.34 9.26 -1.45
C GLY A 87 -10.38 10.24 -2.01
N ILE A 88 -11.65 10.06 -1.65
CA ILE A 88 -12.75 10.94 -2.07
C ILE A 88 -12.54 12.37 -1.53
N VAL A 89 -12.23 12.51 -0.24
CA VAL A 89 -12.00 13.82 0.40
C VAL A 89 -10.81 14.54 -0.23
N ALA A 90 -9.70 13.85 -0.48
CA ALA A 90 -8.53 14.44 -1.11
C ALA A 90 -8.82 14.91 -2.54
N TRP A 91 -9.47 14.06 -3.35
CA TRP A 91 -9.86 14.43 -4.71
C TRP A 91 -10.83 15.62 -4.72
N TYR A 92 -11.88 15.58 -3.89
CA TYR A 92 -12.84 16.67 -3.74
C TYR A 92 -12.18 17.98 -3.29
N SER A 93 -11.25 17.91 -2.34
CA SER A 93 -10.50 19.07 -1.86
C SER A 93 -9.67 19.72 -2.98
N GLY A 94 -9.05 18.94 -3.86
CA GLY A 94 -8.36 19.46 -5.04
C GLY A 94 -9.29 20.27 -5.96
N TRP A 95 -10.52 19.81 -6.15
CA TRP A 95 -11.53 20.56 -6.90
C TRP A 95 -12.03 21.82 -6.20
N CYS A 96 -12.16 21.78 -4.87
CA CYS A 96 -12.49 22.95 -4.08
C CYS A 96 -11.42 24.04 -4.20
N PHE A 97 -10.14 23.67 -4.34
CA PHE A 97 -9.06 24.60 -4.63
C PHE A 97 -9.28 25.31 -5.98
N TYR A 98 -9.61 24.57 -7.04
CA TYR A 98 -9.92 25.16 -8.35
C TYR A 98 -11.15 26.06 -8.32
N LEU A 99 -12.23 25.64 -7.64
CA LEU A 99 -13.44 26.44 -7.46
C LEU A 99 -13.12 27.76 -6.75
N ALA A 100 -12.38 27.68 -5.64
CA ALA A 100 -11.96 28.84 -4.86
C ALA A 100 -11.15 29.83 -5.70
N LYS A 101 -10.18 29.33 -6.47
CA LYS A 101 -9.37 30.15 -7.37
C LYS A 101 -10.21 30.80 -8.47
N TYR A 102 -11.10 30.05 -9.12
CA TYR A 102 -11.86 30.51 -10.28
C TYR A 102 -12.90 31.58 -9.92
N PHE A 103 -13.56 31.43 -8.78
CA PHE A 103 -14.61 32.36 -8.33
C PHE A 103 -14.14 33.38 -7.29
N GLY A 104 -12.86 33.34 -6.89
CA GLY A 104 -12.32 34.26 -5.88
C GLY A 104 -12.94 34.08 -4.49
N ILE A 105 -13.47 32.88 -4.19
CA ILE A 105 -14.03 32.55 -2.88
C ILE A 105 -12.98 31.89 -2.00
N ASN A 106 -13.20 31.88 -0.69
CA ASN A 106 -12.31 31.16 0.23
C ASN A 106 -12.42 29.64 -0.01
N PHE A 107 -11.27 28.95 0.02
CA PHE A 107 -11.17 27.51 -0.04
C PHE A 107 -12.09 26.77 0.94
N PHE A 108 -12.21 27.24 2.18
CA PHE A 108 -13.12 26.60 3.15
C PHE A 108 -14.59 26.79 2.76
N SER A 109 -14.95 27.94 2.18
CA SER A 109 -16.30 28.15 1.65
C SER A 109 -16.61 27.18 0.51
N ALA A 110 -15.64 26.92 -0.37
CA ALA A 110 -15.78 25.90 -1.42
C ALA A 110 -15.95 24.48 -0.85
N LEU A 111 -15.17 24.10 0.17
CA LEU A 111 -15.27 22.79 0.82
C LEU A 111 -16.68 22.51 1.36
N PHE A 112 -17.33 23.50 1.97
CA PHE A 112 -18.67 23.36 2.56
C PHE A 112 -19.82 23.59 1.56
N GLN A 113 -19.53 23.68 0.25
CA GLN A 113 -20.52 23.82 -0.82
C GLN A 113 -20.46 22.63 -1.81
N PRO A 114 -20.80 21.40 -1.36
CA PRO A 114 -20.62 20.19 -2.16
C PRO A 114 -21.37 20.19 -3.49
N VAL A 115 -22.57 20.78 -3.53
CA VAL A 115 -23.37 20.88 -4.76
C VAL A 115 -22.66 21.75 -5.79
N SER A 116 -22.25 22.97 -5.40
CA SER A 116 -21.52 23.89 -6.28
C SER A 116 -20.20 23.30 -6.78
N SER A 117 -19.48 22.59 -5.92
CA SER A 117 -18.22 21.94 -6.28
C SER A 117 -18.43 20.82 -7.28
N ILE A 118 -19.44 19.96 -7.10
CA ILE A 118 -19.76 18.89 -8.07
C ILE A 118 -20.21 19.47 -9.41
N ASP A 119 -21.09 20.48 -9.39
CA ASP A 119 -21.52 21.16 -10.61
C ASP A 119 -20.34 21.79 -11.35
N PHE A 120 -19.42 22.41 -10.61
CA PHE A 120 -18.20 22.95 -11.16
C PHE A 120 -17.34 21.88 -11.81
N ILE A 121 -17.13 20.72 -11.19
CA ILE A 121 -16.35 19.61 -11.79
C ILE A 121 -16.95 19.19 -13.15
N ILE A 122 -18.28 19.03 -13.20
CA ILE A 122 -18.99 18.63 -14.42
C ILE A 122 -18.84 19.71 -15.50
N LEU A 123 -19.01 20.99 -15.14
CA LEU A 123 -18.95 22.11 -16.07
C LEU A 123 -17.52 22.45 -16.51
N PHE A 124 -16.52 22.30 -15.63
CA PHE A 124 -15.13 22.66 -15.89
C PHE A 124 -14.60 21.93 -17.13
N SER A 125 -14.94 20.64 -17.27
CA SER A 125 -14.58 19.82 -18.44
C SER A 125 -15.16 20.33 -19.78
N LYS A 126 -16.28 21.07 -19.74
CA LYS A 126 -16.94 21.62 -20.93
C LYS A 126 -16.30 22.92 -21.40
N PHE A 127 -15.76 23.72 -20.49
CA PHE A 127 -15.26 25.06 -20.79
C PHE A 127 -13.73 25.15 -20.88
N GLN A 128 -13.00 24.11 -20.49
CA GLN A 128 -11.55 24.08 -20.52
C GLN A 128 -11.03 23.14 -21.62
N SER A 129 -9.94 23.58 -22.24
CA SER A 129 -9.13 22.73 -23.12
C SER A 129 -7.71 22.66 -22.58
N ILE A 130 -7.20 21.46 -22.34
CA ILE A 130 -5.80 21.25 -21.95
C ILE A 130 -5.03 20.82 -23.18
N SER A 131 -3.95 21.52 -23.51
CA SER A 131 -3.09 21.17 -24.64
C SER A 131 -2.01 20.16 -24.22
N ILE A 132 -1.99 18.96 -24.82
CA ILE A 132 -0.85 18.04 -24.69
C ILE A 132 0.20 18.39 -25.75
N GLY A 133 1.40 18.76 -25.29
CA GLY A 133 2.60 18.76 -26.13
C GLY A 133 3.32 20.11 -26.25
N ARG A 134 4.66 20.02 -26.07
CA ARG A 134 5.72 21.02 -26.28
C ARG A 134 5.49 22.43 -25.73
N PHE A 135 6.23 22.71 -24.66
CA PHE A 135 6.67 24.06 -24.30
C PHE A 135 7.09 24.85 -25.55
N GLY A 136 6.34 25.92 -25.88
CA GLY A 136 6.85 27.03 -26.68
C GLY A 136 6.51 27.13 -28.17
N ARG A 137 5.72 26.25 -28.83
CA ARG A 137 5.34 26.47 -30.26
C ARG A 137 3.89 26.12 -30.63
N SER A 138 3.14 27.21 -30.80
CA SER A 138 1.73 27.50 -31.14
C SER A 138 0.97 26.77 -32.28
N SER A 139 1.32 25.57 -32.77
CA SER A 139 0.54 25.05 -33.93
C SER A 139 0.28 23.55 -34.05
N GLY A 140 0.68 22.72 -33.08
CA GLY A 140 0.46 21.27 -33.17
C GLY A 140 0.11 20.58 -31.85
N SER A 141 -0.25 21.32 -30.81
CA SER A 141 -0.64 20.72 -29.54
C SER A 141 -2.06 20.16 -29.62
N LEU A 142 -2.22 18.92 -29.16
CA LEU A 142 -3.51 18.24 -29.18
C LEU A 142 -4.34 18.84 -28.04
N GLN A 143 -5.36 19.63 -28.39
CA GLN A 143 -6.28 20.20 -27.40
C GLN A 143 -7.26 19.11 -26.96
N LEU A 144 -7.13 18.69 -25.71
CA LEU A 144 -8.12 17.85 -25.06
C LEU A 144 -9.22 18.74 -24.49
N SER A 145 -10.44 18.56 -24.95
CA SER A 145 -11.61 19.27 -24.45
C SER A 145 -12.81 18.34 -24.32
N GLY A 146 -13.82 18.78 -23.56
CA GLY A 146 -15.08 18.08 -23.43
C GLY A 146 -14.92 16.68 -22.83
N ILE A 147 -15.51 15.68 -23.50
CA ILE A 147 -15.61 14.31 -22.98
C ILE A 147 -14.25 13.67 -22.71
N VAL A 148 -13.24 13.98 -23.52
CA VAL A 148 -11.91 13.39 -23.35
C VAL A 148 -11.27 13.90 -22.05
N LEU A 149 -11.40 15.19 -21.76
CA LEU A 149 -10.92 15.79 -20.52
C LEU A 149 -11.67 15.23 -19.30
N GLN A 150 -12.98 14.98 -19.43
CA GLN A 150 -13.76 14.33 -18.38
C GLN A 150 -13.27 12.90 -18.07
N LEU A 151 -12.84 12.13 -19.07
CA LEU A 151 -12.24 10.81 -18.86
C LEU A 151 -10.92 10.90 -18.08
N PHE A 152 -10.10 11.92 -18.32
CA PHE A 152 -8.88 12.14 -17.53
C PHE A 152 -9.19 12.40 -16.06
N TYR A 153 -10.21 13.19 -15.74
CA TYR A 153 -10.63 13.41 -14.35
C TYR A 153 -11.22 12.17 -13.70
N LEU A 154 -11.86 11.28 -14.47
CA LEU A 154 -12.30 9.98 -13.97
C LEU A 154 -11.11 9.05 -13.66
N VAL A 155 -10.09 9.04 -14.53
CA VAL A 155 -8.84 8.32 -14.27
C VAL A 155 -8.12 8.90 -13.06
N GLU A 156 -8.07 10.22 -12.94
CA GLU A 156 -7.51 10.92 -11.78
C GLU A 156 -8.22 10.50 -10.49
N PHE A 157 -9.56 10.53 -10.48
CA PHE A 157 -10.37 10.04 -9.36
C PHE A 157 -10.04 8.58 -9.02
N ALA A 158 -9.94 7.69 -10.01
CA ALA A 158 -9.57 6.30 -9.78
C ALA A 158 -8.17 6.16 -9.15
N ILE A 159 -7.20 7.01 -9.54
CA ILE A 159 -5.86 7.01 -8.95
C ILE A 159 -5.91 7.43 -7.46
N PHE A 160 -6.73 8.42 -7.09
CA PHE A 160 -6.95 8.78 -5.68
C PHE A 160 -7.53 7.62 -4.85
N LEU A 161 -8.17 6.64 -5.48
CA LEU A 161 -8.71 5.45 -4.81
C LEU A 161 -7.75 4.25 -4.79
N ILE A 162 -6.65 4.26 -5.55
CA ILE A 162 -5.63 3.19 -5.53
C ILE A 162 -5.12 2.87 -4.11
N PRO A 163 -4.89 3.85 -3.22
CA PRO A 163 -4.41 3.60 -1.85
C PRO A 163 -5.26 2.59 -1.06
N VAL A 164 -6.56 2.49 -1.34
CA VAL A 164 -7.49 1.52 -0.73
C VAL A 164 -7.04 0.08 -0.93
N PHE A 165 -6.42 -0.22 -2.08
CA PHE A 165 -5.97 -1.56 -2.43
C PHE A 165 -4.62 -1.91 -1.81
N ILE A 166 -3.79 -0.91 -1.56
CA ILE A 166 -2.45 -1.10 -0.99
C ILE A 166 -2.54 -1.50 0.48
N VAL A 167 -3.52 -0.97 1.22
CA VAL A 167 -3.65 -1.19 2.68
C VAL A 167 -4.56 -2.39 3.02
N LYS A 168 -4.82 -3.28 2.06
CA LYS A 168 -5.69 -4.46 2.26
C LYS A 168 -5.10 -5.56 3.15
N LYS A 169 -3.78 -5.62 3.34
CA LYS A 169 -3.13 -6.61 4.23
C LYS A 169 -2.97 -5.97 5.61
N PRO A 170 -3.88 -6.20 6.58
CA PRO A 170 -3.69 -5.71 7.93
C PRO A 170 -2.41 -6.31 8.53
N SER A 171 -1.67 -5.49 9.26
CA SER A 171 -0.50 -5.94 9.99
C SER A 171 -0.90 -6.96 11.05
N TYR A 172 -0.11 -8.03 11.22
CA TYR A 172 -0.36 -9.00 12.29
C TYR A 172 -0.29 -8.35 13.65
N TYR A 173 -1.16 -8.79 14.55
CA TYR A 173 -1.32 -8.20 15.86
C TYR A 173 -1.50 -9.24 16.95
N ASN A 174 -0.81 -9.02 18.06
CA ASN A 174 -0.91 -9.81 19.27
C ASN A 174 -1.84 -9.08 20.26
N GLU A 175 -2.98 -9.70 20.55
CA GLU A 175 -4.01 -9.14 21.43
C GLU A 175 -3.60 -9.14 22.90
N GLU A 176 -2.84 -10.16 23.34
CA GLU A 176 -2.40 -10.32 24.73
C GLU A 176 -1.36 -9.26 25.10
N LEU A 177 -0.41 -9.02 24.19
CA LEU A 177 0.69 -8.08 24.37
C LEU A 177 0.38 -6.68 23.85
N ASN A 178 -0.77 -6.52 23.16
CA ASN A 178 -1.24 -5.24 22.63
C ASN A 178 -0.24 -4.58 21.65
N ARG A 179 0.42 -5.39 20.82
CA ARG A 179 1.53 -4.99 19.95
C ARG A 179 1.42 -5.60 18.56
N PHE A 180 1.89 -4.84 17.57
CA PHE A 180 2.05 -5.33 16.20
C PHE A 180 3.31 -6.15 16.07
N TYR A 181 3.23 -7.19 15.25
CA TYR A 181 4.42 -7.90 14.84
C TYR A 181 5.26 -7.06 13.88
N LYS A 182 6.57 -7.24 13.95
CA LYS A 182 7.53 -6.74 12.97
C LYS A 182 7.70 -7.77 11.87
N GLU A 183 7.55 -7.33 10.64
CA GLU A 183 7.77 -8.13 9.43
C GLU A 183 9.26 -8.11 9.07
N ASP A 184 9.83 -9.28 8.86
CA ASP A 184 11.16 -9.47 8.26
C ASP A 184 11.01 -10.42 7.06
N GLN A 185 11.69 -10.08 5.97
CA GLN A 185 11.60 -10.80 4.70
C GLN A 185 13.00 -11.23 4.27
N ARG A 186 13.14 -12.51 3.98
CA ARG A 186 14.42 -13.15 3.65
C ARG A 186 14.26 -14.11 2.48
N PHE A 187 15.37 -14.38 1.82
CA PHE A 187 15.43 -15.24 0.64
C PHE A 187 16.50 -16.31 0.82
N ALA A 188 16.26 -17.53 0.35
CA ALA A 188 17.27 -18.60 0.37
C ALA A 188 17.15 -19.48 -0.88
N ILE A 189 18.26 -20.06 -1.32
CA ILE A 189 18.26 -21.11 -2.35
C ILE A 189 17.79 -22.42 -1.73
N VAL A 190 16.96 -23.15 -2.46
CA VAL A 190 16.39 -24.42 -2.00
C VAL A 190 17.15 -25.59 -2.61
N THR A 191 17.47 -26.58 -1.77
CA THR A 191 17.98 -27.89 -2.19
C THR A 191 16.88 -28.95 -2.13
N ASP A 192 17.13 -30.12 -2.72
CA ASP A 192 16.20 -31.25 -2.57
C ASP A 192 16.12 -31.75 -1.12
N GLU A 193 17.23 -31.66 -0.37
CA GLU A 193 17.27 -31.96 1.06
C GLU A 193 16.29 -31.09 1.86
N PHE A 194 16.23 -29.79 1.55
CA PHE A 194 15.24 -28.89 2.16
C PHE A 194 13.81 -29.36 1.92
N LEU A 195 13.49 -29.82 0.70
CA LEU A 195 12.12 -30.24 0.37
C LEU A 195 11.74 -31.52 1.12
N ASN A 196 12.68 -32.45 1.30
CA ASN A 196 12.47 -33.66 2.10
C ASN A 196 12.19 -33.28 3.57
N LYS A 197 13.05 -32.45 4.17
CA LYS A 197 12.86 -31.97 5.55
C LYS A 197 11.56 -31.20 5.72
N PHE A 198 11.18 -30.38 4.74
CA PHE A 198 9.91 -29.66 4.75
C PHE A 198 8.69 -30.59 4.73
N ASN A 199 8.74 -31.67 3.94
CA ASN A 199 7.64 -32.64 3.86
C ASN A 199 7.51 -33.50 5.13
N GLU A 200 8.61 -33.71 5.85
CA GLU A 200 8.65 -34.45 7.13
C GLU A 200 8.30 -33.57 8.33
N ALA A 201 8.38 -32.25 8.19
CA ALA A 201 8.18 -31.31 9.28
C ALA A 201 6.72 -31.24 9.74
N LEU A 202 6.53 -31.14 11.05
CA LEU A 202 5.22 -30.84 11.64
C LEU A 202 4.86 -29.37 11.39
N PRO A 203 3.57 -29.05 11.14
CA PRO A 203 3.14 -27.67 10.97
C PRO A 203 3.58 -26.77 12.13
N GLY A 204 4.29 -25.69 11.81
CA GLY A 204 4.79 -24.72 12.80
C GLY A 204 6.15 -25.08 13.42
N GLN A 205 6.73 -26.24 13.09
CA GLN A 205 8.05 -26.68 13.57
C GLN A 205 9.02 -26.79 12.40
N TYR A 206 9.69 -25.68 12.07
CA TYR A 206 10.58 -25.58 10.91
C TYR A 206 12.02 -25.30 11.31
N LYS A 207 12.51 -25.99 12.35
CA LYS A 207 13.86 -25.79 12.90
C LYS A 207 14.97 -25.89 11.86
N PHE A 208 14.81 -26.79 10.88
CA PHE A 208 15.75 -27.00 9.76
C PHE A 208 15.98 -25.74 8.90
N LEU A 209 15.16 -24.69 9.04
CA LEU A 209 15.42 -23.41 8.39
C LEU A 209 16.76 -22.79 8.83
N ASN A 210 17.28 -23.11 10.01
CA ASN A 210 18.61 -22.65 10.46
C ASN A 210 19.77 -23.18 9.61
N GLU A 211 19.55 -24.24 8.82
CA GLU A 211 20.56 -24.82 7.93
C GLU A 211 20.70 -24.02 6.62
N LEU A 212 19.75 -23.13 6.34
CA LEU A 212 19.77 -22.30 5.14
C LEU A 212 20.55 -21.00 5.36
N THR A 213 21.25 -20.57 4.32
CA THR A 213 21.82 -19.22 4.27
C THR A 213 20.77 -18.25 3.73
N PHE A 214 20.32 -17.33 4.58
CA PHE A 214 19.34 -16.32 4.23
C PHE A 214 19.98 -15.02 3.75
N TYR A 215 19.32 -14.38 2.80
CA TYR A 215 19.69 -13.10 2.21
C TYR A 215 18.55 -12.11 2.40
N LYS A 216 18.87 -10.87 2.80
CA LYS A 216 17.86 -9.82 3.01
C LYS A 216 17.23 -9.32 1.72
N LYS A 217 17.96 -9.40 0.60
CA LYS A 217 17.47 -8.98 -0.71
C LYS A 217 17.64 -10.12 -1.69
N ILE A 218 16.64 -10.34 -2.52
CA ILE A 218 16.66 -11.39 -3.53
C ILE A 218 17.86 -11.28 -4.50
N LYS A 219 18.31 -10.06 -4.77
CA LYS A 219 19.47 -9.78 -5.63
C LYS A 219 20.81 -10.25 -5.05
N ASP A 220 20.86 -10.53 -3.74
CA ASP A 220 22.06 -10.98 -3.05
C ASP A 220 22.18 -12.53 -3.09
N LEU A 221 21.15 -13.22 -3.60
CA LEU A 221 21.22 -14.66 -3.86
C LEU A 221 22.36 -14.96 -4.85
N PRO A 222 23.10 -16.07 -4.68
CA PRO A 222 24.11 -16.47 -5.64
C PRO A 222 23.48 -16.62 -7.03
N ALA A 223 24.10 -16.01 -8.04
CA ALA A 223 23.54 -15.79 -9.36
C ALA A 223 23.32 -17.10 -10.15
N MET A 224 22.23 -17.79 -9.83
CA MET A 224 21.79 -19.02 -10.51
C MET A 224 20.41 -18.79 -11.10
N GLY A 225 20.36 -18.20 -12.29
CA GLY A 225 19.10 -18.07 -13.04
C GLY A 225 18.46 -19.45 -13.20
N GLY A 226 17.18 -19.57 -12.83
CA GLY A 226 16.42 -20.81 -12.86
C GLY A 226 16.50 -21.66 -11.59
N ALA A 227 17.36 -21.32 -10.61
CA ALA A 227 17.44 -22.08 -9.36
C ALA A 227 16.14 -21.94 -8.54
N PRO A 228 15.68 -23.03 -7.89
CA PRO A 228 14.58 -22.94 -6.94
C PRO A 228 15.02 -22.13 -5.72
N ALA A 229 14.19 -21.18 -5.32
CA ALA A 229 14.41 -20.36 -4.14
C ALA A 229 13.13 -20.27 -3.32
N ILE A 230 13.29 -19.93 -2.05
CA ILE A 230 12.19 -19.57 -1.16
C ILE A 230 12.28 -18.11 -0.76
N GLU A 231 11.11 -17.53 -0.60
CA GLU A 231 10.86 -16.27 0.09
C GLU A 231 10.23 -16.62 1.42
N LEU A 232 10.86 -16.12 2.48
CA LEU A 232 10.45 -16.30 3.86
C LEU A 232 10.01 -14.95 4.38
N GLU A 233 8.72 -14.80 4.64
CA GLU A 233 8.14 -13.69 5.39
C GLU A 233 7.88 -14.20 6.81
N PHE A 234 8.56 -13.65 7.82
CA PHE A 234 8.27 -13.97 9.20
C PHE A 234 8.00 -12.73 10.03
N ASN A 235 7.03 -12.86 10.91
CA ASN A 235 6.52 -11.78 11.74
C ASN A 235 6.80 -12.12 13.19
N HIS A 236 7.50 -11.24 13.91
CA HIS A 236 7.92 -11.48 15.30
C HIS A 236 7.71 -10.27 16.21
N LEU A 237 7.81 -10.47 17.53
CA LEU A 237 7.74 -9.41 18.53
C LEU A 237 9.12 -9.21 19.17
N ASP A 238 9.60 -7.97 19.19
CA ASP A 238 10.89 -7.65 19.81
C ASP A 238 10.86 -7.85 21.33
N GLY A 239 11.90 -8.51 21.84
CA GLY A 239 12.14 -8.65 23.27
C GLY A 239 11.13 -9.55 24.00
N VAL A 240 10.35 -10.34 23.28
CA VAL A 240 9.41 -11.29 23.86
C VAL A 240 9.62 -12.66 23.22
N ASN A 241 9.78 -13.69 24.05
CA ASN A 241 9.77 -15.09 23.61
C ASN A 241 8.33 -15.54 23.36
N ASP A 242 7.70 -15.00 22.32
CA ASP A 242 6.36 -15.40 21.88
C ASP A 242 6.43 -16.10 20.52
N HIS A 243 5.32 -16.68 20.08
CA HIS A 243 5.17 -17.30 18.77
C HIS A 243 5.35 -16.28 17.65
N GLY A 244 6.15 -16.64 16.65
CA GLY A 244 6.20 -15.93 15.38
C GLY A 244 5.10 -16.38 14.43
N ILE A 245 4.91 -15.64 13.33
CA ILE A 245 4.02 -16.03 12.23
C ILE A 245 4.84 -16.14 10.96
N LEU A 246 4.81 -17.30 10.31
CA LEU A 246 5.61 -17.62 9.14
C LEU A 246 4.73 -17.78 7.89
N THR A 247 5.16 -17.13 6.80
CA THR A 247 4.72 -17.37 5.45
C THR A 247 5.92 -17.75 4.59
N LEU A 248 5.83 -18.90 3.93
CA LEU A 248 6.92 -19.46 3.13
C LEU A 248 6.41 -19.69 1.71
N LYS A 249 7.05 -19.05 0.74
CA LYS A 249 6.72 -19.17 -0.69
C LYS A 249 7.91 -19.77 -1.41
N LYS A 250 7.67 -20.74 -2.30
CA LYS A 250 8.68 -21.32 -3.18
C LYS A 250 8.49 -20.79 -4.59
N GLY A 251 9.56 -20.43 -5.28
CA GLY A 251 9.52 -20.09 -6.70
C GLY A 251 10.84 -20.38 -7.39
N THR A 252 11.00 -19.87 -8.59
CA THR A 252 12.24 -19.96 -9.38
C THR A 252 12.83 -18.58 -9.58
N VAL A 253 14.12 -18.42 -9.31
CA VAL A 253 14.83 -17.15 -9.51
C VAL A 253 14.90 -16.86 -11.01
N LYS A 254 14.38 -15.70 -11.42
CA LYS A 254 14.56 -15.18 -12.76
C LYS A 254 15.40 -13.92 -12.71
N ILE A 255 16.44 -13.89 -13.54
CA ILE A 255 17.30 -12.73 -13.74
C ILE A 255 16.93 -12.11 -15.08
N ASP A 256 16.35 -10.92 -15.05
CA ASP A 256 16.04 -10.13 -16.26
C ASP A 256 16.83 -8.83 -16.25
N LYS A 257 17.94 -8.82 -17.00
CA LYS A 257 18.94 -7.73 -17.12
C LYS A 257 19.52 -7.24 -15.79
N LYS A 258 18.73 -6.52 -15.00
CA LYS A 258 19.08 -5.92 -13.71
C LYS A 258 18.07 -6.24 -12.59
N ASN A 259 16.94 -6.85 -12.92
CA ASN A 259 15.92 -7.22 -11.96
C ASN A 259 16.04 -8.71 -11.66
N VAL A 260 16.17 -9.04 -10.38
CA VAL A 260 16.09 -10.41 -9.87
C VAL A 260 14.75 -10.52 -9.18
N ASP A 261 13.92 -11.47 -9.62
CA ASP A 261 12.59 -11.70 -9.08
C ASP A 261 12.29 -13.20 -8.94
N LEU A 262 11.35 -13.55 -8.07
CA LEU A 262 10.85 -14.90 -7.85
C LEU A 262 9.62 -15.12 -8.73
N GLN A 263 9.76 -15.95 -9.77
CA GLN A 263 8.65 -16.33 -10.64
C GLN A 263 8.02 -17.65 -10.23
N LYS A 264 6.77 -17.88 -10.68
CA LYS A 264 6.01 -19.12 -10.45
C LYS A 264 5.92 -19.45 -8.95
N THR A 265 5.62 -18.44 -8.14
CA THR A 265 5.55 -18.58 -6.69
C THR A 265 4.37 -19.47 -6.29
N LYS A 266 4.67 -20.49 -5.48
CA LYS A 266 3.71 -21.37 -4.81
C LYS A 266 3.85 -21.15 -3.31
N VAL A 267 2.77 -20.80 -2.64
CA VAL A 267 2.75 -20.69 -1.17
C VAL A 267 2.83 -22.09 -0.58
N LEU A 268 3.86 -22.36 0.22
CA LEU A 268 4.04 -23.62 0.94
C LEU A 268 3.42 -23.55 2.34
N VAL A 269 3.63 -22.43 3.03
CA VAL A 269 3.10 -22.15 4.37
C VAL A 269 2.52 -20.75 4.32
N LYS A 270 1.32 -20.54 4.88
CA LYS A 270 0.66 -19.23 4.88
C LYS A 270 0.21 -18.86 6.28
N ASP A 271 0.78 -17.80 6.82
CA ASP A 271 0.37 -17.16 8.06
C ASP A 271 0.36 -18.13 9.26
N VAL A 272 1.27 -19.11 9.33
CA VAL A 272 1.26 -20.15 10.37
C VAL A 272 2.02 -19.71 11.62
N TYR A 273 1.43 -19.94 12.79
CA TYR A 273 2.14 -19.77 14.06
C TYR A 273 3.28 -20.79 14.19
N ILE A 274 4.48 -20.30 14.46
CA ILE A 274 5.68 -21.13 14.65
C ILE A 274 6.06 -21.25 16.12
N ASP A 275 6.76 -22.33 16.45
CA ASP A 275 7.36 -22.53 17.76
C ASP A 275 8.52 -21.56 18.02
N GLN A 276 8.92 -21.47 19.29
CA GLN A 276 10.00 -20.59 19.71
C GLN A 276 11.37 -21.03 19.16
N GLU A 277 11.58 -22.32 18.97
CA GLU A 277 12.84 -22.85 18.42
C GLU A 277 13.03 -22.42 16.96
N THR A 278 11.99 -22.52 16.14
CA THR A 278 11.98 -22.05 14.76
C THR A 278 12.16 -20.53 14.71
N LEU A 279 11.48 -19.79 15.58
CA LEU A 279 11.64 -18.34 15.62
C LEU A 279 13.08 -17.93 16.00
N ALA A 280 13.65 -18.56 17.02
CA ALA A 280 15.03 -18.30 17.45
C ALA A 280 16.04 -18.66 16.34
N ALA A 281 15.82 -19.77 15.63
CA ALA A 281 16.59 -20.15 14.45
C ALA A 281 16.58 -19.05 13.38
N LEU A 282 15.40 -18.48 13.08
CA LEU A 282 15.26 -17.44 12.08
C LEU A 282 15.89 -16.11 12.51
N LEU A 283 15.76 -15.72 13.78
CA LEU A 283 16.33 -14.47 14.29
C LEU A 283 17.87 -14.48 14.31
N ASN A 284 18.48 -15.66 14.49
CA ASN A 284 19.93 -15.81 14.56
C ASN A 284 20.61 -16.08 13.20
N SER A 285 19.84 -16.47 12.18
CA SER A 285 20.32 -16.66 10.80
C SER A 285 20.60 -15.33 10.08
#